data_AF-A0A2E8F1C0-F1
#
_entry.id   AF-A0A2E8F1C0-F1
#
_cell.length_a   1.000
_cell.length_b   1.000
_cell.length_c   1.000
_cell.angle_alpha   90.00
_cell.angle_beta   90.00
_cell.angle_gamma   90.00
#
_symmetry.space_group_name_H-M   'P 1'
#
loop_
_entity.id
_entity.type
_entity.pdbx_description
1 polymer ?
#
loop_
_entity_poly.entity_id
_entity_poly.type
_entity_poly.pdbx_seq_one_letter_code
_entity_poly.pdbx_strand_id
1 'polypeptide(L)'
;MAALADGKPSRDVLLQMTISQGYQTGIYFHMVYMLAKRMGFEYTRAFRVVARRAGASTVKNHLLRFAGAITAGVSEAEFLSQEARVEREQYISNYYRSLEALAKWGDAYAALLVSVSLVVVVAMISTMLSDLGSMVVMTLTGTTFMVSFFGVYIIHRTAPKEDKNYQNRRGPKLRRKAKRAFFVLVPLGVVVGVLLGFLYGVPFFLLSLGFALLPSGVLAWMDDAKLNSLDQETATFIRSLGNVTASLKSTLSAALIKIDRRSLAAMEPYLKRLQILLDRKISPEKAWDAFRDEVGSQLMNRSTRMFVDGVALGGAPTASGK
;
A
#
# COMPACT_ATOMS: atom_id res chain seq x y z
N MET A 1 0.86 -16.68 4.32
CA MET A 1 0.97 -18.13 4.56
C MET A 1 2.28 -18.52 5.20
N ALA A 2 3.44 -18.14 4.65
CA ALA A 2 4.74 -18.50 5.24
C ALA A 2 4.87 -18.18 6.75
N ALA A 3 4.54 -16.94 7.16
CA ALA A 3 4.54 -16.55 8.58
C ALA A 3 3.57 -17.36 9.47
N LEU A 4 2.47 -17.87 8.91
CA LEU A 4 1.51 -18.71 9.64
C LEU A 4 1.99 -20.16 9.73
N ALA A 5 2.70 -20.65 8.71
CA ALA A 5 3.17 -22.01 8.63
C ALA A 5 4.33 -22.31 9.58
N ASP A 6 5.05 -21.28 10.04
CA ASP A 6 6.15 -21.40 11.00
C ASP A 6 5.69 -21.99 12.36
N GLY A 7 4.45 -21.74 12.76
CA GLY A 7 3.82 -22.37 13.94
C GLY A 7 3.45 -23.85 13.75
N LYS A 8 3.74 -24.43 12.58
CA LYS A 8 3.33 -25.78 12.16
C LYS A 8 1.86 -26.11 12.49
N PRO A 9 0.90 -25.21 12.17
CA PRO A 9 -0.52 -25.49 12.40
C PRO A 9 -1.00 -26.64 11.50
N SER A 10 -2.12 -27.26 11.86
CA SER A 10 -2.78 -28.19 10.95
C SER A 10 -3.18 -27.48 9.65
N ARG A 11 -3.20 -28.24 8.54
CA ARG A 11 -3.51 -27.70 7.20
C ARG A 11 -4.86 -26.97 7.14
N ASP A 12 -5.85 -27.48 7.87
CA ASP A 12 -7.17 -26.84 8.03
C ASP A 12 -7.05 -25.43 8.62
N VAL A 13 -6.30 -25.31 9.73
CA VAL A 13 -6.10 -24.03 10.44
C VAL A 13 -5.28 -23.07 9.58
N LEU A 14 -4.24 -23.56 8.90
CA LEU A 14 -3.44 -22.76 7.97
C LEU A 14 -4.30 -22.14 6.86
N LEU A 15 -5.18 -22.94 6.24
CA LEU A 15 -6.10 -22.47 5.21
C LEU A 15 -7.14 -21.51 5.78
N GLN A 16 -7.74 -21.82 6.92
CA GLN A 16 -8.75 -20.97 7.55
C GLN A 16 -8.19 -19.58 7.91
N MET A 17 -7.00 -19.54 8.52
CA MET A 17 -6.33 -18.27 8.82
C MET A 17 -5.88 -17.53 7.57
N THR A 18 -5.53 -18.23 6.50
CA THR A 18 -5.21 -17.59 5.22
C THR A 18 -6.45 -16.92 4.60
N ILE A 19 -7.61 -17.56 4.73
CA ILE A 19 -8.89 -17.02 4.25
C ILE A 19 -9.30 -15.78 5.06
N SER A 20 -9.11 -15.79 6.39
CA SER A 20 -9.49 -14.67 7.26
C SER A 20 -8.68 -13.38 7.01
N GLN A 21 -7.53 -13.49 6.34
CA GLN A 21 -6.75 -12.32 5.93
C GLN A 21 -7.47 -11.40 4.93
N GLY A 22 -8.45 -11.93 4.18
CA GLY A 22 -9.27 -11.13 3.25
C GLY A 22 -8.55 -10.68 1.98
N TYR A 23 -7.47 -11.36 1.58
CA TYR A 23 -6.79 -11.08 0.30
C TYR A 23 -7.58 -11.62 -0.91
N GLN A 24 -7.43 -11.00 -2.08
CA GLN A 24 -8.09 -11.43 -3.33
C GLN A 24 -7.76 -12.89 -3.70
N THR A 25 -6.54 -13.34 -3.42
CA THR A 25 -6.11 -14.73 -3.63
C THR A 25 -6.73 -15.72 -2.64
N GLY A 26 -7.31 -15.24 -1.54
CA GLY A 26 -7.96 -16.05 -0.51
C GLY A 26 -9.14 -16.86 -1.03
N ILE A 27 -9.79 -16.40 -2.12
CA ILE A 27 -10.92 -17.10 -2.74
C ILE A 27 -10.51 -18.51 -3.22
N TYR A 28 -9.30 -18.65 -3.79
CA TYR A 28 -8.80 -19.95 -4.24
C TYR A 28 -8.54 -20.89 -3.06
N PHE A 29 -7.95 -20.37 -1.97
CA PHE A 29 -7.74 -21.16 -0.75
C PHE A 29 -9.05 -21.53 -0.05
N HIS A 30 -10.07 -20.68 -0.15
CA HIS A 30 -11.42 -21.00 0.32
C HIS A 30 -12.04 -22.15 -0.47
N MET A 31 -11.89 -22.17 -1.80
CA MET A 31 -12.33 -23.31 -2.61
C MET A 31 -11.61 -24.60 -2.22
N VAL A 32 -10.30 -24.53 -1.99
CA VAL A 32 -9.52 -25.71 -1.53
C VAL A 32 -10.01 -26.19 -0.17
N TYR A 33 -10.20 -25.28 0.78
CA TYR A 33 -10.71 -25.60 2.11
C TYR A 33 -12.09 -26.26 2.05
N MET A 34 -13.00 -25.75 1.21
CA MET A 34 -14.34 -26.32 1.03
C MET A 34 -14.28 -27.73 0.42
N LEU A 35 -13.45 -27.95 -0.60
CA LEU A 35 -13.26 -29.27 -1.21
C LEU A 35 -12.66 -30.28 -0.23
N ALA A 36 -11.61 -29.88 0.49
CA ALA A 36 -10.93 -30.78 1.42
C ALA A 36 -11.81 -31.09 2.64
N LYS A 37 -12.30 -30.05 3.32
CA LYS A 37 -12.96 -30.20 4.62
C LYS A 37 -14.42 -30.61 4.52
N ARG A 38 -15.19 -30.06 3.57
CA ARG A 38 -16.63 -30.35 3.44
C ARG A 38 -16.93 -31.51 2.50
N MET A 39 -16.12 -31.70 1.46
CA MET A 39 -16.35 -32.76 0.46
C MET A 39 -15.42 -33.96 0.64
N GLY A 40 -14.52 -33.94 1.63
CA GLY A 40 -13.63 -35.07 1.96
C GLY A 40 -12.54 -35.33 0.92
N PHE A 41 -12.23 -34.36 0.04
CA PHE A 41 -11.17 -34.53 -0.94
C PHE A 41 -9.80 -34.51 -0.27
N GLU A 42 -8.87 -35.32 -0.77
CA GLU A 42 -7.46 -35.18 -0.40
C GLU A 42 -6.96 -33.78 -0.79
N TYR A 43 -6.19 -33.14 0.09
CA TYR A 43 -5.64 -31.79 -0.12
C TYR A 43 -4.94 -31.65 -1.47
N THR A 44 -4.09 -32.61 -1.84
CA THR A 44 -3.39 -32.65 -3.12
C THR A 44 -4.34 -32.55 -4.31
N ARG A 45 -5.44 -33.32 -4.28
CA ARG A 45 -6.45 -33.34 -5.33
C ARG A 45 -7.24 -32.04 -5.34
N ALA A 46 -7.60 -31.51 -4.18
CA ALA A 46 -8.28 -30.23 -4.03
C ALA A 46 -7.45 -29.08 -4.63
N PHE A 47 -6.15 -29.00 -4.33
CA PHE A 47 -5.23 -28.02 -4.92
C PHE A 47 -5.16 -28.12 -6.44
N ARG A 48 -5.02 -29.33 -7.00
CA ARG A 48 -4.99 -29.53 -8.47
C ARG A 48 -6.30 -29.15 -9.16
N VAL A 49 -7.45 -29.42 -8.53
CA VAL A 49 -8.77 -29.03 -9.06
C VAL A 49 -8.92 -27.52 -9.09
N VAL A 50 -8.58 -26.83 -8.00
CA VAL A 50 -8.67 -25.36 -7.94
C VAL A 50 -7.65 -24.71 -8.86
N ALA A 51 -6.44 -25.27 -8.99
CA ALA A 51 -5.42 -24.78 -9.91
C ALA A 51 -5.89 -24.79 -11.38
N ARG A 52 -6.66 -25.81 -11.80
CA ARG A 52 -7.23 -25.86 -13.15
C ARG A 52 -8.32 -24.81 -13.38
N ARG A 53 -9.01 -24.39 -12.32
CA ARG A 53 -10.04 -23.34 -12.36
C ARG A 53 -9.46 -21.92 -12.23
N ALA A 54 -8.21 -21.79 -11.79
CA ALA A 54 -7.56 -20.50 -11.62
C ALA A 54 -7.24 -19.86 -12.98
N GLY A 55 -7.81 -18.67 -13.24
CA GLY A 55 -7.55 -17.92 -14.48
C GLY A 55 -6.16 -17.29 -14.54
N ALA A 56 -5.52 -17.05 -13.40
CA ALA A 56 -4.18 -16.48 -13.31
C ALA A 56 -3.10 -17.58 -13.30
N SER A 57 -2.15 -17.50 -14.23
CA SER A 57 -1.04 -18.47 -14.36
C SER A 57 -0.18 -18.55 -13.10
N THR A 58 0.09 -17.43 -12.44
CA THR A 58 0.87 -17.38 -11.18
C THR A 58 0.20 -18.20 -10.07
N VAL A 59 -1.10 -18.00 -9.87
CA VAL A 59 -1.87 -18.72 -8.83
C VAL A 59 -1.95 -20.21 -9.17
N LYS A 60 -2.22 -20.54 -10.43
CA LYS A 60 -2.23 -21.93 -10.91
C LYS A 60 -0.90 -22.63 -10.62
N ASN A 61 0.22 -22.01 -10.99
CA ASN A 61 1.55 -22.58 -10.81
C ASN A 61 1.89 -22.75 -9.32
N HIS A 62 1.57 -21.76 -8.49
CA HIS A 62 1.77 -21.84 -7.05
C HIS A 62 0.97 -23.00 -6.42
N LEU A 63 -0.32 -23.14 -6.75
CA LEU A 63 -1.15 -24.23 -6.23
C LEU A 63 -0.68 -25.61 -6.69
N LEU A 64 -0.19 -25.74 -7.93
CA LEU A 64 0.38 -26.98 -8.45
C LEU A 64 1.71 -27.33 -7.76
N ARG A 65 2.61 -26.36 -7.58
CA ARG A 65 3.85 -26.54 -6.81
C ARG A 65 3.55 -26.97 -5.38
N PHE A 66 2.56 -26.35 -4.74
CA PHE A 66 2.16 -26.70 -3.38
C PHE A 66 1.57 -28.11 -3.29
N ALA A 67 0.72 -28.52 -4.23
CA ALA A 67 0.22 -29.89 -4.32
C ALA A 67 1.36 -30.90 -4.51
N GLY A 68 2.35 -30.57 -5.35
CA GLY A 68 3.55 -31.38 -5.55
C GLY A 68 4.37 -31.54 -4.28
N ALA A 69 4.59 -30.45 -3.54
CA ALA A 69 5.31 -30.47 -2.26
C ALA A 69 4.62 -31.35 -1.20
N ILE A 70 3.28 -31.28 -1.10
CA ILE A 70 2.49 -32.14 -0.21
C ILE A 70 2.63 -33.62 -0.60
N THR A 71 2.60 -33.92 -1.91
CA THR A 71 2.76 -35.29 -2.42
C THR A 71 4.15 -35.85 -2.09
N ALA A 72 5.18 -35.01 -2.18
CA ALA A 72 6.57 -35.36 -1.91
C ALA A 72 6.90 -35.44 -0.40
N GLY A 73 5.94 -35.15 0.50
CA GLY A 73 6.16 -35.18 1.94
C GLY A 73 7.04 -34.04 2.48
N VAL A 74 7.23 -32.98 1.71
CA VAL A 74 8.00 -31.79 2.14
C VAL A 74 7.20 -31.04 3.21
N SER A 75 7.88 -30.51 4.22
CA SER A 75 7.22 -29.71 5.26
C SER A 75 6.60 -28.44 4.67
N GLU A 76 5.35 -28.13 5.03
CA GLU A 76 4.64 -26.98 4.45
C GLU A 76 5.31 -25.66 4.83
N ALA A 77 5.87 -25.58 6.04
CA ALA A 77 6.60 -24.43 6.53
C ALA A 77 7.83 -24.13 5.67
N GLU A 78 8.63 -25.16 5.37
CA GLU A 78 9.83 -25.03 4.55
C GLU A 78 9.49 -24.64 3.12
N PHE A 79 8.55 -25.35 2.48
CA PHE A 79 8.09 -25.01 1.13
C PHE A 79 7.60 -23.56 1.06
N LEU A 80 6.71 -23.15 1.97
CA LEU A 80 6.13 -21.80 1.96
C LEU A 80 7.18 -20.73 2.26
N SER A 81 8.18 -21.03 3.09
CA SER A 81 9.29 -20.11 3.37
C SER A 81 10.16 -19.88 2.13
N GLN A 82 10.47 -20.94 1.38
CA GLN A 82 11.26 -20.86 0.14
C GLN A 82 10.48 -20.15 -0.96
N GLU A 83 9.21 -20.52 -1.14
CA GLU A 83 8.34 -19.88 -2.12
C GLU A 83 8.17 -18.38 -1.82
N ALA A 84 8.00 -18.00 -0.55
CA ALA A 84 7.92 -16.60 -0.15
C ALA A 84 9.23 -15.84 -0.43
N ARG A 85 10.39 -16.49 -0.30
CA ARG A 85 11.68 -15.89 -0.65
C ARG A 85 11.79 -15.65 -2.16
N VAL A 86 11.45 -16.65 -2.97
CA VAL A 86 11.49 -16.55 -4.44
C VAL A 86 10.53 -15.48 -4.95
N GLU A 87 9.29 -15.47 -4.45
CA GLU A 87 8.30 -14.44 -4.81
C GLU A 87 8.75 -13.04 -4.37
N ARG A 88 9.40 -12.91 -3.21
CA ARG A 88 9.98 -11.63 -2.74
C ARG A 88 11.09 -11.15 -3.68
N GLU A 89 12.03 -12.01 -4.06
CA GLU A 89 13.11 -11.66 -4.99
C GLU A 89 12.57 -11.26 -6.36
N GLN A 90 11.61 -12.02 -6.88
CA GLN A 90 10.95 -11.70 -8.14
C GLN A 90 10.18 -10.37 -8.08
N TYR A 91 9.49 -10.10 -6.96
CA TYR A 91 8.81 -8.83 -6.72
C TYR A 91 9.79 -7.66 -6.70
N ILE A 92 10.88 -7.78 -5.94
CA ILE A 92 11.93 -6.75 -5.85
C ILE A 92 12.51 -6.47 -7.23
N SER A 93 12.86 -7.52 -7.99
CA SER A 93 13.39 -7.38 -9.34
C SER A 93 12.41 -6.69 -10.29
N ASN A 94 11.14 -7.13 -10.31
CA ASN A 94 10.10 -6.52 -11.12
C ASN A 94 9.83 -5.05 -10.72
N TYR A 95 9.91 -4.74 -9.43
CA TYR A 95 9.75 -3.40 -8.91
C TYR A 95 10.89 -2.48 -9.36
N TYR A 96 12.15 -2.91 -9.22
CA TYR A 96 13.31 -2.18 -9.73
C TYR A 96 13.23 -1.94 -11.23
N ARG A 97 12.82 -2.93 -12.01
CA ARG A 97 12.60 -2.77 -13.46
C ARG A 97 11.53 -1.73 -13.77
N SER A 98 10.46 -1.69 -12.98
CA SER A 98 9.38 -0.70 -13.14
C SER A 98 9.84 0.70 -12.75
N LEU A 99 10.66 0.83 -11.70
CA LEU A 99 11.30 2.10 -11.33
C LEU A 99 12.26 2.59 -12.40
N GLU A 100 13.07 1.70 -12.97
CA GLU A 100 13.98 2.05 -14.07
C GLU A 100 13.20 2.51 -15.31
N ALA A 101 12.11 1.82 -15.64
CA ALA A 101 11.21 2.25 -16.72
C ALA A 101 10.60 3.63 -16.42
N LEU A 102 10.12 3.86 -15.19
CA LEU A 102 9.59 5.15 -14.76
C LEU A 102 10.62 6.27 -14.87
N ALA A 103 11.87 6.03 -14.47
CA ALA A 103 12.96 6.98 -14.60
C ALA A 103 13.22 7.34 -16.08
N LYS A 104 13.34 6.33 -16.96
CA LYS A 104 13.52 6.54 -18.41
C LYS A 104 12.38 7.33 -19.04
N TRP A 105 11.13 7.05 -18.66
CA TRP A 105 9.97 7.82 -19.12
C TRP A 105 9.95 9.25 -18.54
N GLY A 106 10.40 9.43 -17.31
CA GLY A 106 10.58 10.75 -16.69
C GLY A 106 11.62 11.60 -17.43
N ASP A 107 12.77 11.01 -17.75
CA ASP A 107 13.83 11.68 -18.52
C ASP A 107 13.36 12.03 -19.93
N ALA A 108 12.69 11.09 -20.61
CA ALA A 108 12.10 11.34 -21.93
C ALA A 108 11.03 12.45 -21.89
N TYR A 109 10.18 12.46 -20.86
CA TYR A 109 9.17 13.50 -20.66
C TYR A 109 9.80 14.86 -20.41
N ALA A 110 10.84 14.94 -19.57
CA ALA A 110 11.58 16.18 -19.32
C ALA A 110 12.21 16.73 -20.61
N ALA A 111 12.84 15.86 -21.41
CA ALA A 111 13.40 16.25 -22.71
C ALA A 111 12.33 16.76 -23.69
N LEU A 112 11.18 16.07 -23.76
CA LEU A 112 10.05 16.49 -24.59
C LEU A 112 9.47 17.84 -24.15
N LEU A 113 9.31 18.06 -22.84
CA LEU A 113 8.84 19.35 -22.31
C LEU A 113 9.81 20.48 -22.65
N VAL A 114 11.12 20.27 -22.51
CA VAL A 114 12.12 21.29 -22.86
C VAL A 114 12.04 21.62 -24.35
N SER A 115 12.00 20.61 -25.22
CA SER A 115 11.89 20.81 -26.67
C SER A 115 10.62 21.58 -27.06
N VAL A 116 9.46 21.15 -26.55
CA VAL A 116 8.18 21.80 -26.87
C VAL A 116 8.11 23.21 -26.29
N SER A 117 8.58 23.42 -25.06
CA SER A 117 8.61 24.75 -24.44
C SER A 117 9.46 25.74 -25.24
N LEU A 118 10.61 25.31 -25.75
CA LEU A 118 11.47 26.15 -26.59
C LEU A 118 10.74 26.57 -27.88
N VAL A 119 10.07 25.63 -28.54
CA VAL A 119 9.29 25.91 -29.76
C VAL A 119 8.17 26.91 -29.47
N VAL A 120 7.46 26.77 -28.35
CA VAL A 120 6.41 27.71 -27.94
C VAL A 120 6.98 29.09 -27.66
N VAL A 121 8.09 29.20 -26.94
CA VAL A 121 8.73 30.49 -26.64
C VAL A 121 9.17 31.19 -27.93
N VAL A 122 9.79 30.46 -28.86
CA VAL A 122 10.19 31.00 -30.17
C VAL A 122 8.96 31.43 -30.97
N ALA A 123 7.91 30.63 -31.00
CA ALA A 123 6.66 30.98 -31.67
C ALA A 123 6.03 32.23 -31.07
N MET A 124 5.97 32.35 -29.73
CA MET A 124 5.46 33.54 -29.05
C MET A 124 6.25 34.80 -29.41
N ILE A 125 7.59 34.75 -29.34
CA ILE A 125 8.43 35.91 -29.73
C ILE A 125 8.20 36.27 -31.20
N SER A 126 8.14 35.25 -32.08
CA SER A 126 7.89 35.47 -33.50
C SER A 126 6.53 36.11 -33.76
N THR A 127 5.52 35.84 -32.92
CA THR A 127 4.18 36.45 -33.06
C THR A 127 4.11 37.88 -32.52
N MET A 128 5.08 38.29 -31.69
CA MET A 128 5.23 39.68 -31.29
C MET A 128 5.98 40.51 -32.34
N LEU A 129 6.90 39.89 -33.07
CA LEU A 129 7.70 40.53 -34.13
C LEU A 129 7.01 40.54 -35.50
N SER A 130 6.22 39.50 -35.78
CA SER A 130 5.49 39.30 -37.04
C SER A 130 4.02 39.02 -36.74
N ASP A 131 3.11 39.49 -37.60
CA ASP A 131 1.67 39.20 -37.50
C ASP A 131 1.37 37.74 -37.92
N LEU A 132 1.90 36.80 -37.15
CA LEU A 132 1.55 35.40 -37.23
C LEU A 132 0.11 35.28 -36.72
N GLY A 133 -0.80 34.88 -37.60
CA GLY A 133 -2.22 34.75 -37.27
C GLY A 133 -2.43 33.97 -35.97
N SER A 134 -3.33 34.46 -35.13
CA SER A 134 -3.68 33.89 -33.81
C SER A 134 -3.93 32.38 -33.82
N MET A 135 -4.35 31.84 -34.96
CA MET A 135 -4.53 30.41 -35.22
C MET A 135 -3.23 29.58 -35.10
N VAL A 136 -2.09 30.12 -35.54
CA VAL A 136 -0.78 29.43 -35.46
C VAL A 136 -0.35 29.29 -34.00
N VAL A 137 -0.50 30.35 -33.19
CA VAL A 137 -0.20 30.32 -31.76
C VAL A 137 -1.09 29.34 -31.02
N MET A 138 -2.40 29.40 -31.29
CA MET A 138 -3.38 28.53 -30.66
C MET A 138 -3.14 27.05 -30.97
N THR A 139 -2.74 26.71 -32.19
CA THR A 139 -2.40 25.33 -32.57
C THR A 139 -1.11 24.85 -31.89
N LEU A 140 -0.07 25.70 -31.80
CA LEU A 140 1.18 25.41 -31.08
C LEU A 140 0.99 25.26 -29.56
N THR A 141 0.16 26.10 -28.95
CA THR A 141 -0.21 25.94 -27.53
C THR A 141 -1.03 24.67 -27.33
N GLY A 142 -1.97 24.37 -28.23
CA GLY A 142 -2.77 23.14 -28.18
C GLY A 142 -1.93 21.86 -28.28
N THR A 143 -0.96 21.80 -29.20
CA THR A 143 -0.04 20.65 -29.31
C THR A 143 0.80 20.47 -28.06
N THR A 144 1.21 21.57 -27.42
CA THR A 144 1.96 21.54 -26.15
C THR A 144 1.15 20.94 -25.01
N PHE A 145 -0.12 21.34 -24.88
CA PHE A 145 -1.04 20.74 -23.91
C PHE A 145 -1.25 19.25 -24.16
N MET A 146 -1.41 18.84 -25.43
CA MET A 146 -1.54 17.44 -25.82
C MET A 146 -0.30 16.61 -25.44
N VAL A 147 0.90 17.06 -25.81
CA VAL A 147 2.16 16.38 -25.46
C VAL A 147 2.34 16.27 -23.95
N SER A 148 2.02 17.34 -23.21
CA SER A 148 2.09 17.34 -21.74
C SER A 148 1.12 16.34 -21.13
N PHE A 149 -0.13 16.31 -21.60
CA PHE A 149 -1.14 15.36 -21.14
C PHE A 149 -0.75 13.90 -21.42
N PHE A 150 -0.31 13.60 -22.63
CA PHE A 150 0.17 12.26 -22.99
C PHE A 150 1.39 11.84 -22.18
N GLY A 151 2.34 12.76 -21.96
CA GLY A 151 3.51 12.51 -21.13
C GLY A 151 3.15 12.12 -19.70
N VAL A 152 2.28 12.91 -19.05
CA VAL A 152 1.76 12.60 -17.70
C VAL A 152 0.99 11.29 -17.68
N TYR A 153 0.18 11.01 -18.71
CA TYR A 153 -0.57 9.76 -18.82
C TYR A 153 0.35 8.53 -18.89
N ILE A 154 1.42 8.60 -19.69
CA ILE A 154 2.40 7.51 -19.80
C ILE A 154 3.10 7.29 -18.46
N ILE A 155 3.56 8.35 -17.80
CA ILE A 155 4.19 8.29 -16.47
C ILE A 155 3.23 7.66 -15.44
N HIS A 156 1.96 8.07 -15.45
CA HIS A 156 0.97 7.51 -14.54
C HIS A 156 0.76 6.01 -14.75
N ARG A 157 0.83 5.54 -16.01
CA ARG A 157 0.63 4.13 -16.34
C ARG A 157 1.84 3.27 -16.02
N THR A 158 3.06 3.83 -16.10
CA THR A 158 4.32 3.11 -15.85
C THR A 158 4.71 3.13 -14.38
N ALA A 159 4.20 4.08 -13.60
CA ALA A 159 4.44 4.16 -12.17
C ALA A 159 3.93 2.89 -11.46
N PRO A 160 4.78 2.23 -10.63
CA PRO A 160 4.35 1.11 -9.83
C PRO A 160 3.30 1.57 -8.81
N LYS A 161 2.14 0.91 -8.80
CA LYS A 161 1.04 1.25 -7.88
C LYS A 161 1.30 0.64 -6.51
N GLU A 162 1.54 1.48 -5.52
CA GLU A 162 1.62 1.08 -4.11
C GLU A 162 0.54 1.76 -3.28
N ASP A 163 -0.25 0.96 -2.58
CA ASP A 163 -1.20 1.48 -1.61
C ASP A 163 -0.49 1.64 -0.25
N LYS A 164 -0.08 2.87 0.05
CA LYS A 164 0.52 3.21 1.34
C LYS A 164 -0.51 3.37 2.45
N ASN A 165 -1.75 3.67 2.08
CA ASN A 165 -2.75 4.19 3.01
C ASN A 165 -3.68 3.08 3.47
N TYR A 166 -3.66 2.77 4.76
CA TYR A 166 -4.67 1.90 5.37
C TYR A 166 -5.74 2.72 6.10
N GLN A 167 -7.00 2.32 5.92
CA GLN A 167 -8.11 2.84 6.70
C GLN A 167 -9.20 1.78 6.79
N ASN A 168 -9.50 1.30 8.00
CA ASN A 168 -10.60 0.36 8.22
C ASN A 168 -11.84 1.07 8.76
N ARG A 169 -11.66 1.95 9.76
CA ARG A 169 -12.77 2.60 10.46
C ARG A 169 -12.63 4.11 10.42
N ARG A 170 -11.96 4.71 11.41
CA ARG A 170 -11.89 6.17 11.55
C ARG A 170 -10.68 6.75 10.83
N GLY A 171 -9.61 5.95 10.69
CA GLY A 171 -8.32 6.34 10.14
C GLY A 171 -7.60 7.41 10.98
N PRO A 172 -6.41 7.83 10.54
CA PRO A 172 -5.63 8.87 11.21
C PRO A 172 -6.38 10.19 11.34
N LYS A 173 -6.17 10.91 12.45
CA LYS A 173 -6.84 12.20 12.72
C LYS A 173 -6.50 13.25 11.66
N LEU A 174 -5.26 13.27 11.17
CA LEU A 174 -4.78 14.19 10.13
C LEU A 174 -5.49 13.93 8.80
N ARG A 175 -5.48 12.69 8.32
CA ARG A 175 -6.27 12.25 7.15
C ARG A 175 -7.74 12.61 7.22
N ARG A 176 -8.38 12.45 8.39
CA ARG A 176 -9.79 12.83 8.57
C ARG A 176 -9.99 14.34 8.45
N LYS A 177 -9.09 15.16 9.02
CA LYS A 177 -9.12 16.62 8.87
C LYS A 177 -8.87 17.03 7.42
N ALA A 178 -7.92 16.40 6.73
CA ALA A 178 -7.64 16.65 5.31
C ALA A 178 -8.86 16.34 4.44
N LYS A 179 -9.48 15.16 4.60
CA LYS A 179 -10.72 14.80 3.88
C LYS A 179 -11.85 15.79 4.17
N ARG A 180 -12.06 16.18 5.43
CA ARG A 180 -13.10 17.15 5.79
C ARG A 180 -12.82 18.52 5.18
N ALA A 181 -11.58 18.99 5.23
CA ALA A 181 -11.17 20.24 4.60
C ALA A 181 -11.41 20.19 3.08
N PHE A 182 -11.04 19.09 2.42
CA PHE A 182 -11.30 18.89 0.99
C PHE A 182 -12.81 18.95 0.67
N PHE A 183 -13.63 18.16 1.36
CA PHE A 183 -15.07 18.09 1.08
C PHE A 183 -15.84 19.36 1.45
N VAL A 184 -15.33 20.22 2.33
CA VAL A 184 -15.98 21.48 2.69
C VAL A 184 -15.46 22.64 1.85
N LEU A 185 -14.14 22.75 1.71
CA LEU A 185 -13.50 23.92 1.11
C LEU A 185 -13.52 23.85 -0.42
N VAL A 186 -13.36 22.68 -1.04
CA VAL A 186 -13.33 22.58 -2.50
C VAL A 186 -14.68 22.95 -3.14
N PRO A 187 -15.83 22.42 -2.69
CA PRO A 187 -17.12 22.84 -3.24
C PRO A 187 -17.38 24.34 -3.02
N LEU A 188 -17.03 24.86 -1.84
CA LEU A 188 -17.15 26.28 -1.54
C LEU A 188 -16.26 27.12 -2.48
N GLY A 189 -15.02 26.71 -2.69
CA GLY A 189 -14.07 27.36 -3.60
C GLY A 189 -14.50 27.31 -5.07
N VAL A 190 -15.18 26.25 -5.49
CA VAL A 190 -15.79 26.15 -6.81
C VAL A 190 -16.97 27.12 -6.93
N VAL A 191 -17.88 27.16 -5.96
CA VAL A 191 -19.04 28.08 -6.00
C VAL A 191 -18.60 29.54 -6.00
N VAL A 192 -17.68 29.91 -5.10
CA VAL A 192 -17.09 31.27 -5.05
C VAL A 192 -16.30 31.55 -6.31
N GLY A 193 -15.54 30.57 -6.80
CA GLY A 193 -14.76 30.69 -8.02
C GLY A 193 -15.64 30.94 -9.24
N VAL A 194 -16.78 30.26 -9.38
CA VAL A 194 -17.71 30.44 -10.50
C VAL A 194 -18.29 31.85 -10.47
N LEU A 195 -18.73 32.32 -9.29
CA LEU A 195 -19.22 33.70 -9.11
C LEU A 195 -18.15 34.73 -9.51
N LEU A 196 -16.95 34.61 -8.97
CA LEU A 196 -15.84 35.52 -9.29
C LEU A 196 -15.40 35.40 -10.75
N GLY A 197 -15.49 34.21 -11.34
CA GLY A 197 -15.19 33.94 -12.73
C GLY A 197 -16.14 34.64 -13.69
N PHE A 198 -17.43 34.69 -13.37
CA PHE A 198 -18.42 35.43 -14.16
C PHE A 198 -18.27 36.96 -14.02
N LEU A 199 -17.85 37.45 -12.85
CA LEU A 199 -17.70 38.89 -12.58
C LEU A 199 -16.38 39.50 -13.09
N TYR A 200 -15.26 38.80 -12.88
CA TYR A 200 -13.91 39.34 -13.08
C TYR A 200 -13.07 38.49 -14.06
N GLY A 201 -13.63 37.42 -14.61
CA GLY A 201 -12.98 36.54 -15.58
C GLY A 201 -12.30 35.30 -14.98
N VAL A 202 -11.89 34.40 -15.87
CA VAL A 202 -11.31 33.07 -15.57
C VAL A 202 -10.14 33.07 -14.57
N PRO A 203 -9.22 34.06 -14.52
CA PRO A 203 -8.11 34.06 -13.57
C PRO A 203 -8.57 34.00 -12.10
N PHE A 204 -9.66 34.68 -11.75
CA PHE A 204 -10.18 34.70 -10.38
C PHE A 204 -10.85 33.39 -9.97
N PHE A 205 -11.42 32.66 -10.94
CA PHE A 205 -11.90 31.29 -10.71
C PHE A 205 -10.75 30.36 -10.30
N LEU A 206 -9.63 30.42 -11.03
CA LEU A 206 -8.46 29.58 -10.76
C LEU A 206 -7.80 29.92 -9.42
N LEU A 207 -7.72 31.21 -9.06
CA LEU A 207 -7.19 31.64 -7.76
C LEU A 207 -8.07 31.14 -6.60
N SER A 208 -9.39 31.29 -6.69
CA SER A 208 -10.32 30.77 -5.68
C SER A 208 -10.17 29.27 -5.47
N LEU A 209 -10.07 28.51 -6.57
CA LEU A 209 -9.86 27.06 -6.52
C LEU A 209 -8.52 26.70 -5.84
N GLY A 210 -7.44 27.41 -6.18
CA GLY A 210 -6.13 27.23 -5.57
C GLY A 210 -6.14 27.47 -4.06
N PHE A 211 -6.74 28.56 -3.61
CA PHE A 211 -6.87 28.89 -2.19
C PHE A 211 -7.72 27.85 -1.42
N ALA A 212 -8.78 27.34 -2.04
CA ALA A 212 -9.62 26.30 -1.45
C ALA A 212 -8.90 24.95 -1.28
N LEU A 213 -8.02 24.60 -2.23
CA LEU A 213 -7.26 23.35 -2.20
C LEU A 213 -6.05 23.40 -1.26
N LEU A 214 -5.45 24.56 -1.06
CA LEU A 214 -4.23 24.76 -0.27
C LEU A 214 -4.30 24.12 1.14
N PRO A 215 -5.29 24.42 2.01
CA PRO A 215 -5.34 23.84 3.35
C PRO A 215 -5.55 22.32 3.35
N SER A 216 -6.29 21.78 2.38
CA SER A 216 -6.41 20.33 2.18
C SER A 216 -5.07 19.71 1.80
N GLY A 217 -4.35 20.33 0.87
CA GLY A 217 -3.04 19.90 0.41
C GLY A 217 -2.00 19.87 1.52
N VAL A 218 -1.91 20.94 2.32
CA VAL A 218 -0.96 21.01 3.45
C VAL A 218 -1.26 19.94 4.49
N LEU A 219 -2.53 19.73 4.86
CA LEU A 219 -2.91 18.68 5.80
C LEU A 219 -2.61 17.27 5.26
N ALA A 220 -2.80 17.04 3.97
CA ALA A 220 -2.45 15.77 3.33
C ALA A 220 -0.93 15.54 3.29
N TRP A 221 -0.15 16.59 3.00
CA TRP A 221 1.31 16.51 3.01
C TRP A 221 1.86 16.21 4.42
N MET A 222 1.31 16.83 5.46
CA MET A 222 1.66 16.53 6.85
C MET A 222 1.28 15.09 7.25
N ASP A 223 0.14 14.59 6.78
CA ASP A 223 -0.28 13.19 7.00
C ASP A 223 0.71 12.22 6.34
N ASP A 224 1.10 12.48 5.09
CA ASP A 224 2.06 11.65 4.35
C ASP A 224 3.46 11.68 4.98
N ALA A 225 3.96 12.86 5.38
CA ALA A 225 5.24 12.99 6.07
C ALA A 225 5.27 12.19 7.38
N LYS A 226 4.16 12.22 8.13
CA LYS A 226 4.01 11.42 9.36
C LYS A 226 3.89 9.92 9.06
N LEU A 227 3.22 9.56 7.98
CA LEU A 227 3.12 8.16 7.56
C LEU A 227 4.49 7.59 7.19
N ASN A 228 5.29 8.36 6.44
CA ASN A 228 6.63 7.95 6.03
C ASN A 228 7.56 7.75 7.24
N SER A 229 7.48 8.60 8.28
CA SER A 229 8.29 8.38 9.51
C SER A 229 7.88 7.12 10.27
N LEU A 230 6.58 6.78 10.28
CA LEU A 230 6.09 5.52 10.84
C LEU A 230 6.53 4.32 9.97
N ASP A 231 6.52 4.43 8.65
CA ASP A 231 6.95 3.34 7.78
C ASP A 231 8.44 3.00 7.96
N GLN A 232 9.29 4.01 8.16
CA GLN A 232 10.72 3.84 8.45
C GLN A 232 10.99 3.07 9.75
N GLU A 233 10.19 3.32 10.80
CA GLU A 233 10.33 2.64 12.10
C GLU A 233 9.68 1.24 12.14
N THR A 234 8.88 0.86 11.13
CA THR A 234 8.09 -0.38 11.13
C THR A 234 8.94 -1.65 11.21
N ALA A 235 10.00 -1.75 10.40
CA ALA A 235 10.87 -2.92 10.40
C ALA A 235 11.60 -3.07 11.74
N THR A 236 12.08 -1.96 12.32
CA THR A 236 12.74 -1.93 13.63
C THR A 236 11.78 -2.33 14.74
N PHE A 237 10.54 -1.83 14.71
CA PHE A 237 9.51 -2.20 15.68
C PHE A 237 9.20 -3.69 15.65
N ILE A 238 8.91 -4.26 14.47
CA ILE A 238 8.56 -5.69 14.34
C ILE A 238 9.73 -6.58 14.78
N ARG A 239 10.96 -6.23 14.40
CA ARG A 239 12.17 -6.97 14.82
C ARG A 239 12.39 -6.89 16.33
N SER A 240 12.27 -5.70 16.91
CA SER A 240 12.40 -5.49 18.36
C SER A 240 11.33 -6.27 19.13
N LEU A 241 10.07 -6.17 18.71
CA LEU A 241 8.97 -6.93 19.30
C LEU A 241 9.18 -8.44 19.19
N GLY A 242 9.63 -8.94 18.04
CA GLY A 242 9.98 -10.34 17.84
C GLY A 242 11.08 -10.82 18.78
N ASN A 243 12.19 -10.08 18.87
CA ASN A 243 13.32 -10.42 19.74
C ASN A 243 12.94 -10.41 21.23
N VAL A 244 12.20 -9.39 21.67
CA VAL A 244 11.75 -9.27 23.07
C VAL A 244 10.73 -10.36 23.41
N THR A 245 9.79 -10.66 22.51
CA THR A 245 8.79 -11.73 22.72
C THR A 245 9.48 -13.10 22.83
N ALA A 246 10.43 -13.39 21.95
CA ALA A 246 11.19 -14.64 21.99
C ALA A 246 12.05 -14.77 23.25
N SER A 247 12.69 -13.68 23.68
CA SER A 247 13.51 -13.65 24.90
C SER A 247 12.69 -13.87 26.17
N LEU A 248 11.52 -13.24 26.26
CA LEU A 248 10.67 -13.32 27.46
C LEU A 248 9.81 -14.59 27.52
N LYS A 249 9.67 -15.34 26.42
CA LYS A 249 8.73 -16.47 26.27
C LYS A 249 7.32 -16.12 26.81
N SER A 250 6.92 -14.86 26.64
CA SER A 250 5.71 -14.31 27.23
C SER A 250 4.76 -13.78 26.16
N THR A 251 3.62 -13.27 26.59
CA THR A 251 2.61 -12.72 25.67
C THR A 251 3.11 -11.44 24.99
N LEU A 252 2.60 -11.18 23.79
CA LEU A 252 2.89 -9.95 23.03
C LEU A 252 2.66 -8.67 23.84
N SER A 253 1.67 -8.66 24.71
CA SER A 253 1.38 -7.54 25.60
C SER A 253 2.50 -7.27 26.61
N ALA A 254 3.07 -8.33 27.19
CA ALA A 254 4.19 -8.21 28.13
C ALA A 254 5.48 -7.79 27.42
N ALA A 255 5.70 -8.28 26.19
CA ALA A 255 6.84 -7.88 25.37
C ALA A 255 6.75 -6.39 24.98
N LEU A 256 5.57 -5.89 24.65
CA LEU A 256 5.35 -4.50 24.27
C LEU A 256 5.77 -3.50 25.37
N ILE A 257 5.62 -3.86 26.65
CA ILE A 257 6.02 -3.02 27.79
C ILE A 257 7.55 -2.86 27.83
N LYS A 258 8.29 -3.90 27.47
CA LYS A 258 9.76 -3.97 27.57
C LYS A 258 10.51 -3.51 26.31
N ILE A 259 9.81 -3.14 25.24
CA ILE A 259 10.45 -2.60 24.03
C ILE A 259 11.10 -1.25 24.35
N ASP A 260 12.33 -1.07 23.88
CA ASP A 260 13.01 0.23 23.92
C ASP A 260 12.37 1.21 22.93
N ARG A 261 11.64 2.17 23.50
CA ARG A 261 10.90 3.20 22.77
C ARG A 261 11.79 4.32 22.26
N ARG A 262 13.03 4.45 22.75
CA ARG A 262 13.95 5.52 22.31
C ARG A 262 14.29 5.41 20.83
N SER A 263 14.28 4.18 20.30
CA SER A 263 14.49 3.90 18.87
C SER A 263 13.23 4.07 18.00
N LEU A 264 12.08 4.37 18.61
CA LEU A 264 10.75 4.38 18.00
C LEU A 264 10.00 5.69 18.33
N ALA A 265 10.64 6.83 18.08
CA ALA A 265 10.13 8.13 18.49
C ALA A 265 8.80 8.49 17.81
N ALA A 266 8.64 8.19 16.51
CA ALA A 266 7.40 8.44 15.80
C ALA A 266 6.27 7.50 16.25
N MET A 267 6.61 6.24 16.57
CA MET A 267 5.64 5.23 17.00
C MET A 267 5.27 5.28 18.48
N GLU A 268 6.12 5.84 19.34
CA GLU A 268 5.91 5.89 20.80
C GLU A 268 4.48 6.28 21.24
N PRO A 269 3.86 7.36 20.72
CA PRO A 269 2.51 7.73 21.15
C PRO A 269 1.45 6.70 20.77
N TYR A 270 1.64 5.95 19.68
CA TYR A 270 0.75 4.89 19.23
C TYR A 270 0.95 3.62 20.08
N LEU A 271 2.21 3.29 20.40
CA LEU A 271 2.55 2.16 21.27
C LEU A 271 2.03 2.36 22.70
N LYS A 272 2.14 3.58 23.24
CA LYS A 272 1.55 3.94 24.55
C LYS A 272 0.05 3.70 24.59
N ARG A 273 -0.68 4.06 23.51
CA ARG A 273 -2.13 3.82 23.42
C ARG A 273 -2.45 2.34 23.32
N LEU A 274 -1.70 1.59 22.52
CA LEU A 274 -1.86 0.14 22.43
C LEU A 274 -1.65 -0.53 23.80
N GLN A 275 -0.62 -0.14 24.55
CA GLN A 275 -0.39 -0.63 25.91
C GLN A 275 -1.57 -0.33 26.83
N ILE A 276 -2.07 0.92 26.84
CA ILE A 276 -3.24 1.28 27.65
C ILE A 276 -4.46 0.42 27.30
N LEU A 277 -4.67 0.09 26.03
CA LEU A 277 -5.78 -0.78 25.61
C LEU A 277 -5.59 -2.22 26.12
N LEU A 278 -4.37 -2.74 26.06
CA LEU A 278 -4.02 -4.09 26.55
C LEU A 278 -4.08 -4.18 28.08
N ASP A 279 -3.62 -3.16 28.80
CA ASP A 279 -3.69 -3.07 30.27
C ASP A 279 -5.13 -3.00 30.77
N ARG A 280 -6.02 -2.36 29.99
CA ARG A 280 -7.47 -2.31 30.26
C ARG A 280 -8.20 -3.62 29.95
N LYS A 281 -7.48 -4.72 29.70
CA LYS A 281 -8.03 -6.05 29.37
C LYS A 281 -9.01 -6.04 28.18
N ILE A 282 -8.86 -5.09 27.25
CA ILE A 282 -9.56 -5.15 25.96
C ILE A 282 -9.01 -6.35 25.19
N SER A 283 -9.85 -7.03 24.40
CA SER A 283 -9.39 -8.18 23.62
C SER A 283 -8.18 -7.79 22.75
N PRO A 284 -7.09 -8.57 22.76
CA PRO A 284 -5.86 -8.24 22.03
C PRO A 284 -6.12 -7.94 20.56
N GLU A 285 -6.98 -8.72 19.91
CA GLU A 285 -7.40 -8.52 18.52
C GLU A 285 -7.94 -7.10 18.27
N LYS A 286 -8.88 -6.63 19.11
CA LYS A 286 -9.47 -5.31 18.98
C LYS A 286 -8.47 -4.19 19.28
N ALA A 287 -7.54 -4.43 20.22
CA ALA A 287 -6.49 -3.48 20.55
C ALA A 287 -5.51 -3.31 19.38
N TRP A 288 -5.08 -4.42 18.76
CA TRP A 288 -4.22 -4.41 17.58
C TRP A 288 -4.91 -3.81 16.35
N ASP A 289 -6.20 -4.08 16.14
CA ASP A 289 -6.96 -3.47 15.06
C ASP A 289 -7.14 -1.95 15.24
N ALA A 290 -7.37 -1.49 16.47
CA ALA A 290 -7.41 -0.06 16.78
C ALA A 290 -6.05 0.61 16.54
N PHE A 291 -4.95 -0.06 16.91
CA PHE A 291 -3.59 0.42 16.62
C PHE A 291 -3.34 0.52 15.12
N ARG A 292 -3.67 -0.50 14.34
CA ARG A 292 -3.51 -0.51 12.86
C ARG A 292 -4.33 0.61 12.20
N ASP A 293 -5.57 0.85 12.66
CA ASP A 293 -6.41 1.96 12.16
C ASP A 293 -5.90 3.34 12.57
N GLU A 294 -5.28 3.48 13.75
CA GLU A 294 -4.72 4.76 14.22
C GLU A 294 -3.40 5.13 13.52
N VAL A 295 -2.54 4.14 13.25
CA VAL A 295 -1.31 4.32 12.45
C VAL A 295 -1.66 4.63 11.00
N GLY A 296 -2.61 3.90 10.40
CA GLY A 296 -3.10 4.15 9.04
C GLY A 296 -2.10 3.85 7.91
N SER A 297 -1.03 3.10 8.22
CA SER A 297 -0.07 2.55 7.25
C SER A 297 -0.46 1.14 6.84
N GLN A 298 -0.46 0.91 5.53
CA GLN A 298 -0.70 -0.42 4.97
C GLN A 298 0.45 -1.39 5.25
N LEU A 299 1.69 -0.88 5.30
CA LEU A 299 2.87 -1.68 5.66
C LEU A 299 2.75 -2.16 7.11
N MET A 300 2.47 -1.24 8.04
CA MET A 300 2.28 -1.59 9.44
C MET A 300 1.15 -2.60 9.64
N ASN A 301 0.02 -2.39 8.95
CA ASN A 301 -1.12 -3.30 9.01
C ASN A 301 -0.74 -4.72 8.57
N ARG A 302 -0.14 -4.86 7.38
CA ARG A 302 0.26 -6.17 6.83
C ARG A 302 1.30 -6.85 7.72
N SER A 303 2.36 -6.15 8.10
CA SER A 303 3.45 -6.71 8.91
C SER A 303 2.97 -7.12 10.30
N THR A 304 2.21 -6.27 10.99
CA THR A 304 1.70 -6.57 12.33
C THR A 304 0.66 -7.68 12.30
N ARG A 305 -0.15 -7.79 11.25
CA ARG A 305 -1.13 -8.87 11.11
C ARG A 305 -0.45 -10.21 10.90
N MET A 306 0.51 -10.28 9.96
CA MET A 306 1.31 -11.48 9.75
C MET A 306 2.06 -11.91 11.01
N PHE A 307 2.64 -10.95 11.74
CA PHE A 307 3.38 -11.22 12.97
C PHE A 307 2.49 -11.71 14.12
N VAL A 308 1.40 -10.99 14.43
CA VAL A 308 0.49 -11.34 15.53
C VAL A 308 -0.15 -12.71 15.27
N ASP A 309 -0.62 -12.96 14.05
CA ASP A 309 -1.27 -14.23 13.70
C ASP A 309 -0.26 -15.39 13.67
N GLY A 310 0.97 -15.14 13.20
CA GLY A 310 2.05 -16.13 13.22
C GLY A 310 2.46 -16.54 14.64
N VAL A 311 2.60 -15.55 15.55
CA VAL A 311 2.91 -15.81 16.97
C VAL A 311 1.73 -16.49 17.68
N ALA A 312 0.48 -16.12 17.37
CA ALA A 312 -0.71 -16.76 17.93
C ALA A 312 -0.81 -18.25 17.59
N LEU A 313 -0.27 -18.66 16.44
CA LEU A 313 -0.18 -20.06 16.01
C LEU A 313 1.02 -20.83 16.60
N GLY A 314 1.82 -20.19 17.47
CA GLY A 314 3.02 -20.80 18.05
C GLY A 314 4.25 -20.71 17.15
N GLY A 315 4.23 -19.89 16.09
CA GLY A 315 5.40 -19.60 15.27
C GLY A 315 6.48 -18.88 16.06
N ALA A 316 7.75 -19.06 15.68
CA ALA A 316 8.86 -18.41 16.34
C ALA A 316 8.75 -16.89 16.11
N PRO A 317 8.68 -16.06 17.17
CA PRO A 317 8.56 -14.61 17.02
C PRO A 317 9.73 -13.98 16.22
N THR A 318 10.91 -14.59 16.26
CA THR A 318 12.09 -14.17 15.49
C THR A 318 12.02 -14.52 14.00
N ALA A 319 11.33 -15.60 13.62
CA ALA A 319 11.14 -15.98 12.23
C ALA A 319 9.99 -15.20 11.58
N SER A 320 8.92 -14.92 12.34
CA SER A 320 7.79 -14.09 11.91
C SER A 320 8.12 -12.60 11.76
N GLY A 321 9.24 -12.15 12.33
CA GLY A 321 9.72 -10.76 12.25
C GLY A 321 10.79 -10.50 11.17
N LYS A 322 11.10 -11.48 10.31
CA LYS A 322 12.05 -11.38 9.18
C LYS A 322 11.33 -11.16 7.84
#